data_AF-A0AB36F0M3-F1
#
_entry.id   AF-A0AB36F0M3-F1
#
_cell.length_a   1.000
_cell.length_b   1.000
_cell.length_c   1.000
_cell.angle_alpha   90.00
_cell.angle_beta   90.00
_cell.angle_gamma   90.00
#
_symmetry.space_group_name_H-M   'P 1'
#
loop_
_entity.id
_entity.type
_entity.pdbx_description
1 polymer ?
#
loop_
_entity_poly.entity_id
_entity_poly.type
_entity_poly.pdbx_seq_one_letter_code
_entity_poly.pdbx_strand_id
1 'polypeptide(L)'
;MNVQIDAREAGFAALADSLRQAMRPGEDFTLWYSAEASDFIRFNHARVRQAGQVSQAGATLQLIAAERQAQMAVTLSGQPDEDRQRLADGLDRLRAVIGQLPPDPYLMPDRTPWQRRHVDTQPLPDPAIVLPCISAAAEGLDLVGIYAAGPLYRGFANSWGAFGWHSAHCFNFDFSLFHANGQAVKADYAGQGWNDEEFHRRFAAARAQLEHLGKPLRVLAPGGYRAYIAPAALEEITGMLCWGGFSARALATKESPLQRLDGDGARFSPLLGLHEQVVGALSPAFTAEGSPRSDVALIQQGRLTGRLVGSRSAREYGMPGNGASGDESPQALVMDAGTLPEADALAALGTGLYIGNLWYLNWSDLPAARITGMTRFATFWVEDGRIQAPVSTMRFDDSLFDLLGDQLEALTVERQLRLSASTYGERQTLSSLLPGALVKRLQLTL
;
A
#
# COMPACT_ATOMS: atom_id res chain seq x y z
N MET A 1 -0.43 -23.92 -13.10
CA MET A 1 -0.61 -22.51 -12.76
C MET A 1 -1.48 -21.78 -13.78
N ASN A 2 -1.09 -21.67 -15.06
CA ASN A 2 -1.90 -21.00 -16.10
C ASN A 2 -3.34 -21.55 -16.24
N VAL A 3 -3.52 -22.88 -16.19
CA VAL A 3 -4.85 -23.53 -16.21
C VAL A 3 -5.77 -23.04 -15.09
N GLN A 4 -5.23 -22.76 -13.90
CA GLN A 4 -6.02 -22.27 -12.77
C GLN A 4 -6.37 -20.79 -12.91
N ILE A 5 -5.46 -19.99 -13.48
CA ILE A 5 -5.72 -18.57 -13.80
C ILE A 5 -6.83 -18.48 -14.84
N ASP A 6 -6.70 -19.24 -15.93
CA ASP A 6 -7.67 -19.27 -17.02
C ASP A 6 -9.04 -19.80 -16.53
N ALA A 7 -9.06 -20.81 -15.66
CA ALA A 7 -10.30 -21.32 -15.05
C ALA A 7 -11.00 -20.26 -14.17
N ARG A 8 -10.24 -19.49 -13.38
CA ARG A 8 -10.80 -18.40 -12.57
C ARG A 8 -11.30 -17.25 -13.43
N GLU A 9 -10.56 -16.87 -14.48
CA GLU A 9 -10.97 -15.85 -15.44
C GLU A 9 -12.27 -16.26 -16.15
N ALA A 10 -12.33 -17.49 -16.64
CA ALA A 10 -13.53 -18.05 -17.28
C ALA A 10 -14.72 -18.10 -16.31
N GLY A 11 -14.48 -18.49 -15.05
CA GLY A 11 -15.50 -18.47 -14.00
C GLY A 11 -16.05 -17.06 -13.77
N PHE A 12 -15.17 -16.06 -13.65
CA PHE A 12 -15.57 -14.66 -13.50
C PHE A 12 -16.36 -14.14 -14.72
N ALA A 13 -15.89 -14.43 -15.93
CA ALA A 13 -16.60 -14.09 -17.17
C ALA A 13 -18.01 -14.70 -17.20
N ALA A 14 -18.16 -15.97 -16.81
CA ALA A 14 -19.46 -16.64 -16.75
C ALA A 14 -20.42 -15.99 -15.72
N LEU A 15 -19.91 -15.52 -14.57
CA LEU A 15 -20.70 -14.77 -13.59
C LEU A 15 -21.17 -13.43 -14.16
N ALA A 16 -20.28 -12.69 -14.83
CA ALA A 16 -20.61 -11.43 -15.49
C ALA A 16 -21.66 -11.63 -16.60
N ASP A 17 -21.54 -12.69 -17.41
CA ASP A 17 -22.51 -13.02 -18.46
C ASP A 17 -23.88 -13.39 -17.89
N SER A 18 -23.91 -14.15 -16.79
CA SER A 18 -25.16 -14.48 -16.09
C SER A 18 -25.88 -13.21 -15.60
N LEU A 19 -25.14 -12.22 -15.07
CA LEU A 19 -25.72 -10.94 -14.67
C LEU A 19 -26.23 -10.14 -15.86
N ARG A 20 -25.47 -10.07 -16.96
CA ARG A 20 -25.92 -9.39 -18.20
C ARG A 20 -27.25 -9.94 -18.70
N GLN A 21 -27.43 -11.26 -18.69
CA GLN A 21 -28.67 -11.90 -19.09
C GLN A 21 -29.82 -11.64 -18.12
N ALA A 22 -29.52 -11.40 -16.84
CA ALA A 22 -30.51 -11.17 -15.80
C ALA A 22 -30.96 -9.69 -15.68
N MET A 23 -30.30 -8.73 -16.34
CA MET A 23 -30.67 -7.32 -16.28
C MET A 23 -32.01 -7.05 -16.97
N ARG A 24 -32.86 -6.23 -16.32
CA ARG A 24 -34.11 -5.74 -16.90
C ARG A 24 -33.86 -4.43 -17.67
N PRO A 25 -34.76 -4.02 -18.59
CA PRO A 25 -34.64 -2.73 -19.25
C PRO A 25 -34.55 -1.58 -18.24
N GLY A 26 -33.51 -0.75 -18.38
CA GLY A 26 -33.24 0.38 -17.47
C GLY A 26 -32.45 0.04 -16.21
N GLU A 27 -32.03 -1.21 -16.05
CA GLU A 27 -31.06 -1.65 -15.04
C GLU A 27 -29.67 -1.82 -15.69
N ASP A 28 -28.64 -1.36 -14.98
CA ASP A 28 -27.24 -1.59 -15.28
C ASP A 28 -26.55 -2.17 -14.04
N PHE A 29 -25.41 -2.85 -14.22
CA PHE A 29 -24.60 -3.36 -13.12
C PHE A 29 -23.11 -3.05 -13.31
N THR A 30 -22.40 -3.01 -12.18
CA THR A 30 -20.96 -3.25 -12.12
C THR A 30 -20.68 -4.45 -11.20
N LEU A 31 -19.63 -5.20 -11.51
CA LEU A 31 -19.20 -6.36 -10.76
C LEU A 31 -17.69 -6.27 -10.56
N TRP A 32 -17.29 -6.07 -9.31
CA TRP A 32 -15.91 -6.21 -8.88
C TRP A 32 -15.68 -7.62 -8.34
N TYR A 33 -14.60 -8.26 -8.72
CA TYR A 33 -14.19 -9.58 -8.24
C TYR A 33 -12.83 -9.48 -7.58
N SER A 34 -12.68 -10.13 -6.43
CA SER A 34 -11.41 -10.25 -5.73
C SER A 34 -11.23 -11.64 -5.20
N ALA A 35 -10.03 -12.21 -5.38
CA ALA A 35 -9.71 -13.54 -4.89
C ALA A 35 -8.22 -13.70 -4.61
N GLU A 36 -7.91 -14.73 -3.83
CA GLU A 36 -6.54 -15.18 -3.60
C GLU A 36 -6.46 -16.70 -3.43
N ALA A 37 -5.26 -17.22 -3.66
CA ALA A 37 -4.85 -18.52 -3.20
C ALA A 37 -3.43 -18.38 -2.64
N SER A 38 -3.30 -18.26 -1.32
CA SER A 38 -2.04 -17.90 -0.67
C SER A 38 -1.66 -18.89 0.42
N ASP A 39 -0.37 -19.20 0.51
CA ASP A 39 0.23 -19.80 1.69
C ASP A 39 0.40 -18.73 2.78
N PHE A 40 0.11 -19.10 4.01
CA PHE A 40 0.23 -18.29 5.22
C PHE A 40 1.03 -19.06 6.26
N ILE A 41 2.26 -18.61 6.50
CA ILE A 41 3.23 -19.35 7.29
C ILE A 41 3.76 -18.44 8.40
N ARG A 42 3.57 -18.85 9.65
CA ARG A 42 4.01 -18.11 10.83
C ARG A 42 5.24 -18.75 11.44
N PHE A 43 6.17 -17.90 11.82
CA PHE A 43 7.41 -18.26 12.48
C PHE A 43 7.35 -17.84 13.95
N ASN A 44 7.85 -18.72 14.82
CA ASN A 44 8.16 -18.38 16.20
C ASN A 44 9.47 -19.08 16.59
N HIS A 45 10.36 -18.37 17.28
CA HIS A 45 11.71 -18.83 17.60
C HIS A 45 12.45 -19.39 16.39
N ALA A 46 12.41 -18.66 15.27
CA ALA A 46 13.03 -19.03 13.99
C ALA A 46 12.55 -20.37 13.38
N ARG A 47 11.42 -20.90 13.84
CA ARG A 47 10.83 -22.15 13.34
C ARG A 47 9.41 -21.92 12.83
N VAL A 48 9.03 -22.69 11.82
CA VAL A 48 7.64 -22.73 11.35
C VAL A 48 6.75 -23.26 12.47
N ARG A 49 5.82 -22.42 12.93
CA ARG A 49 4.87 -22.75 13.99
C ARG A 49 3.50 -23.11 13.43
N GLN A 50 3.11 -22.45 12.35
CA GLN A 50 1.84 -22.67 11.67
C GLN A 50 2.09 -22.50 10.17
N ALA A 51 1.63 -23.46 9.38
CA ALA A 51 1.55 -23.33 7.93
C ALA A 51 0.11 -23.65 7.54
N GLY A 52 -0.51 -22.75 6.78
CA GLY A 52 -1.87 -22.91 6.31
C GLY A 52 -2.03 -22.29 4.93
N GLN A 53 -3.14 -22.60 4.28
CA GLN A 53 -3.50 -22.05 2.99
C GLN A 53 -4.83 -21.32 3.10
N VAL A 54 -4.92 -20.19 2.42
CA VAL A 54 -6.16 -19.44 2.24
C VAL A 54 -6.49 -19.48 0.77
N SER A 55 -7.67 -20.00 0.42
CA SER A 55 -8.28 -19.71 -0.86
C SER A 55 -9.65 -19.10 -0.63
N GLN A 56 -9.84 -17.91 -1.17
CA GLN A 56 -11.09 -17.19 -1.04
C GLN A 56 -11.37 -16.41 -2.32
N ALA A 57 -12.66 -16.15 -2.55
CA ALA A 57 -13.15 -15.30 -3.60
C ALA A 57 -14.39 -14.54 -3.13
N GLY A 58 -14.49 -13.29 -3.53
CA GLY A 58 -15.63 -12.44 -3.26
C GLY A 58 -15.95 -11.58 -4.47
N ALA A 59 -17.19 -11.14 -4.56
CA ALA A 59 -17.62 -10.17 -5.54
C ALA A 59 -18.41 -9.04 -4.90
N THR A 60 -18.21 -7.82 -5.37
CA THR A 60 -19.09 -6.69 -5.04
C THR A 60 -19.95 -6.41 -6.27
N LEU A 61 -21.25 -6.69 -6.13
CA LEU A 61 -22.26 -6.41 -7.14
C LEU A 61 -22.90 -5.05 -6.84
N GLN A 62 -22.87 -4.15 -7.81
CA GLN A 62 -23.58 -2.88 -7.77
C GLN A 62 -24.70 -2.91 -8.83
N LEU A 63 -25.91 -2.57 -8.41
CA LEU A 63 -27.06 -2.33 -9.29
C LEU A 63 -27.24 -0.82 -9.44
N ILE A 64 -27.43 -0.37 -10.68
CA ILE A 64 -27.68 1.02 -11.06
C ILE A 64 -29.00 1.07 -11.83
N ALA A 65 -29.96 1.87 -11.38
CA ALA A 65 -31.24 2.02 -12.06
C ALA A 65 -31.88 3.37 -11.72
N ALA A 66 -32.41 4.07 -12.74
CA ALA A 66 -33.13 5.34 -12.57
C ALA A 66 -32.38 6.34 -11.65
N GLU A 67 -31.09 6.57 -11.94
CA GLU A 67 -30.18 7.46 -11.19
C GLU A 67 -29.91 7.05 -9.74
N ARG A 68 -30.25 5.82 -9.36
CA ARG A 68 -29.97 5.24 -8.05
C ARG A 68 -28.92 4.15 -8.18
N GLN A 69 -28.23 3.89 -7.07
CA GLN A 69 -27.27 2.81 -6.96
C GLN A 69 -27.40 2.10 -5.60
N ALA A 70 -27.23 0.79 -5.61
CA ALA A 70 -27.10 -0.02 -4.41
C ALA A 70 -26.04 -1.10 -4.65
N GLN A 71 -25.26 -1.43 -3.63
CA GLN A 71 -24.22 -2.45 -3.75
C GLN A 71 -24.28 -3.48 -2.63
N MET A 72 -23.79 -4.68 -2.91
CA MET A 72 -23.67 -5.75 -1.94
C MET A 72 -22.44 -6.60 -2.22
N ALA A 73 -21.73 -6.97 -1.14
CA ALA A 73 -20.66 -7.96 -1.20
C ALA A 73 -21.23 -9.39 -1.09
N VAL A 74 -20.71 -10.28 -1.92
CA VAL A 74 -21.10 -11.69 -2.02
C VAL A 74 -19.85 -12.56 -1.88
N THR A 75 -19.84 -13.47 -0.92
CA THR A 75 -18.78 -14.49 -0.81
C THR A 75 -19.02 -15.61 -1.82
N LEU A 76 -17.99 -15.93 -2.60
CA LEU A 76 -18.03 -16.96 -3.62
C LEU A 76 -17.43 -18.27 -3.08
N SER A 77 -18.07 -19.38 -3.44
CA SER A 77 -17.70 -20.75 -3.07
C SER A 77 -16.65 -21.34 -4.02
N GLY A 78 -16.53 -20.82 -5.24
CA GLY A 78 -15.78 -21.43 -6.33
C GLY A 78 -16.58 -22.51 -7.08
N GLN A 79 -17.82 -22.80 -6.68
CA GLN A 79 -18.74 -23.69 -7.39
C GLN A 79 -19.63 -22.86 -8.34
N PRO A 80 -19.54 -23.05 -9.67
CA PRO A 80 -20.19 -22.17 -10.63
C PRO A 80 -21.71 -22.00 -10.45
N ASP A 81 -22.43 -23.08 -10.14
CA ASP A 81 -23.89 -23.03 -9.97
C ASP A 81 -24.29 -22.30 -8.68
N GLU A 82 -23.60 -22.57 -7.57
CA GLU A 82 -23.85 -21.86 -6.31
C GLU A 82 -23.52 -20.37 -6.42
N ASP A 83 -22.41 -20.03 -7.06
CA ASP A 83 -21.95 -18.65 -7.20
C ASP A 83 -22.89 -17.83 -8.10
N ARG A 84 -23.41 -18.44 -9.18
CA ARG A 84 -24.47 -17.85 -10.00
C ARG A 84 -25.73 -17.61 -9.18
N GLN A 85 -26.17 -18.59 -8.39
CA GLN A 85 -27.37 -18.44 -7.55
C GLN A 85 -27.18 -17.33 -6.51
N ARG A 86 -26.02 -17.26 -5.85
CA ARG A 86 -25.72 -16.21 -4.85
C ARG A 86 -25.75 -14.81 -5.47
N LEU A 87 -25.22 -14.62 -6.68
CA LEU A 87 -25.31 -13.35 -7.39
C LEU A 87 -26.75 -13.02 -7.80
N ALA A 88 -27.54 -14.00 -8.23
CA ALA A 88 -28.95 -13.82 -8.56
C ALA A 88 -29.77 -13.40 -7.33
N ASP A 89 -29.61 -14.09 -6.20
CA ASP A 89 -30.24 -13.74 -4.92
C ASP A 89 -29.82 -12.33 -4.49
N GLY A 90 -28.55 -11.99 -4.71
CA GLY A 90 -28.02 -10.68 -4.39
C GLY A 90 -28.60 -9.56 -5.24
N LEU A 91 -28.75 -9.80 -6.54
CA LEU A 91 -29.42 -8.89 -7.46
C LEU A 91 -30.87 -8.65 -7.05
N ASP A 92 -31.60 -9.69 -6.65
CA ASP A 92 -33.00 -9.55 -6.21
C ASP A 92 -33.13 -8.76 -4.90
N ARG A 93 -32.19 -8.93 -3.97
CA ARG A 93 -32.10 -8.09 -2.76
C ARG A 93 -31.83 -6.62 -3.11
N LEU A 94 -30.91 -6.36 -4.05
CA LEU A 94 -30.61 -5.01 -4.51
C LEU A 94 -31.84 -4.35 -5.17
N ARG A 95 -32.58 -5.09 -5.99
CA ARG A 95 -33.84 -4.61 -6.59
C ARG A 95 -34.90 -4.26 -5.54
N ALA A 96 -34.99 -5.02 -4.46
CA ALA A 96 -35.97 -4.77 -3.39
C ALA A 96 -35.70 -3.46 -2.63
N VAL A 97 -34.43 -3.01 -2.58
CA VAL A 97 -34.04 -1.81 -1.82
C VAL A 97 -33.78 -0.60 -2.71
N ILE A 98 -33.34 -0.77 -3.96
CA ILE A 98 -32.87 0.35 -4.80
C ILE A 98 -33.96 1.39 -5.02
N GLY A 99 -35.23 0.99 -5.16
CA GLY A 99 -36.35 1.91 -5.33
C GLY A 99 -36.65 2.80 -4.11
N GLN A 100 -36.16 2.42 -2.92
CA GLN A 100 -36.32 3.17 -1.68
C GLN A 100 -35.24 4.24 -1.49
N LEU A 101 -34.18 4.20 -2.31
CA LEU A 101 -33.07 5.16 -2.23
C LEU A 101 -33.43 6.46 -2.97
N PRO A 102 -32.94 7.62 -2.52
CA PRO A 102 -33.00 8.83 -3.32
C PRO A 102 -32.10 8.68 -4.57
N PRO A 103 -32.43 9.35 -5.70
CA PRO A 103 -31.49 9.53 -6.80
C PRO A 103 -30.16 10.12 -6.30
N ASP A 104 -29.04 9.64 -6.82
CA ASP A 104 -27.71 10.13 -6.50
C ASP A 104 -27.25 11.14 -7.56
N PRO A 105 -27.21 12.45 -7.23
CA PRO A 105 -26.85 13.49 -8.20
C PRO A 105 -25.39 13.37 -8.71
N TYR A 106 -24.55 12.62 -8.00
CA TYR A 106 -23.13 12.45 -8.31
C TYR A 106 -22.79 11.08 -8.90
N LEU A 107 -23.79 10.23 -9.14
CA LEU A 107 -23.59 8.94 -9.81
C LEU A 107 -23.18 9.16 -11.26
N MET A 108 -21.94 8.79 -11.59
CA MET A 108 -21.39 8.90 -12.94
C MET A 108 -20.51 7.67 -13.26
N PRO A 109 -21.11 6.50 -13.47
CA PRO A 109 -20.36 5.32 -13.83
C PRO A 109 -19.74 5.50 -15.23
N ASP A 110 -18.54 4.95 -15.42
CA ASP A 110 -17.91 4.90 -16.74
C ASP A 110 -18.63 3.89 -17.63
N ARG A 111 -19.29 4.40 -18.66
CA ARG A 111 -20.06 3.61 -19.64
C ARG A 111 -19.24 3.26 -20.88
N THR A 112 -17.95 3.60 -20.90
CA THR A 112 -17.07 3.33 -22.04
C THR A 112 -16.69 1.85 -22.05
N PRO A 113 -16.90 1.11 -23.16
CA PRO A 113 -16.40 -0.26 -23.27
C PRO A 113 -14.88 -0.26 -23.34
N TRP A 114 -14.25 -1.13 -22.56
CA TRP A 114 -12.80 -1.35 -22.59
C TRP A 114 -12.46 -2.78 -22.19
N GLN A 115 -11.29 -3.24 -22.65
CA GLN A 115 -10.72 -4.53 -22.26
C GLN A 115 -9.32 -4.33 -21.72
N ARG A 116 -9.04 -4.88 -20.53
CA ARG A 116 -7.70 -4.91 -19.93
C ARG A 116 -7.44 -6.29 -19.36
N ARG A 117 -6.37 -6.92 -19.80
CA ARG A 117 -5.94 -8.22 -19.29
C ARG A 117 -4.47 -8.15 -18.89
N HIS A 118 -4.19 -8.47 -17.63
CA HIS A 118 -2.85 -8.65 -17.10
C HIS A 118 -2.75 -10.01 -16.43
N VAL A 119 -1.77 -10.80 -16.83
CA VAL A 119 -1.45 -12.07 -16.18
C VAL A 119 0.05 -12.15 -16.01
N ASP A 120 0.47 -12.09 -14.77
CA ASP A 120 1.82 -12.50 -14.40
C ASP A 120 1.90 -14.02 -14.47
N THR A 121 2.83 -14.53 -15.27
CA THR A 121 3.06 -15.97 -15.47
C THR A 121 4.26 -16.49 -14.71
N GLN A 122 5.02 -15.61 -14.04
CA GLN A 122 6.19 -16.02 -13.28
C GLN A 122 5.76 -16.58 -11.92
N PRO A 123 5.96 -17.88 -11.65
CA PRO A 123 5.63 -18.44 -10.35
C PRO A 123 6.60 -17.92 -9.29
N LEU A 124 6.09 -17.75 -8.08
CA LEU A 124 6.94 -17.65 -6.90
C LEU A 124 7.62 -19.01 -6.64
N PRO A 125 8.81 -19.02 -6.01
CA PRO A 125 9.41 -20.28 -5.59
C PRO A 125 8.50 -21.00 -4.61
N ASP A 126 8.53 -22.33 -4.64
CA ASP A 126 7.85 -23.16 -3.67
C ASP A 126 8.30 -22.78 -2.25
N PRO A 127 7.37 -22.57 -1.28
CA PRO A 127 7.73 -22.35 0.11
C PRO A 127 8.74 -23.40 0.65
N ALA A 128 8.71 -24.64 0.18
CA ALA A 128 9.68 -25.66 0.54
C ALA A 128 11.15 -25.29 0.22
N ILE A 129 11.39 -24.35 -0.69
CA ILE A 129 12.71 -23.80 -1.04
C ILE A 129 13.01 -22.56 -0.19
N VAL A 130 12.01 -21.70 0.01
CA VAL A 130 12.16 -20.41 0.72
C VAL A 130 12.31 -20.60 2.24
N LEU A 131 11.52 -21.49 2.84
CA LEU A 131 11.49 -21.66 4.29
C LEU A 131 12.82 -22.17 4.88
N PRO A 132 13.55 -23.12 4.25
CA PRO A 132 14.89 -23.48 4.69
C PRO A 132 15.88 -22.32 4.62
N CYS A 133 15.81 -21.48 3.58
CA CYS A 133 16.65 -20.29 3.44
C CYS A 133 16.41 -19.31 4.60
N ILE A 134 15.15 -19.03 4.93
CA ILE A 134 14.77 -18.21 6.09
C ILE A 134 15.26 -18.84 7.39
N SER A 135 15.05 -20.15 7.57
CA SER A 135 15.41 -20.85 8.80
C SER A 135 16.93 -20.87 9.03
N ALA A 136 17.72 -21.08 7.96
CA ALA A 136 19.17 -21.02 8.01
C ALA A 136 19.67 -19.60 8.34
N ALA A 137 19.11 -18.59 7.68
CA ALA A 137 19.43 -17.19 7.99
C ALA A 137 19.03 -16.80 9.42
N ALA A 138 18.01 -17.42 10.01
CA ALA A 138 17.55 -17.13 11.37
C ALA A 138 18.22 -17.98 12.47
N GLU A 139 19.20 -18.83 12.13
CA GLU A 139 19.87 -19.70 13.09
C GLU A 139 20.51 -18.88 14.23
N GLY A 140 20.22 -19.27 15.47
CA GLY A 140 20.71 -18.61 16.69
C GLY A 140 19.99 -17.31 17.06
N LEU A 141 18.95 -16.91 16.32
CA LEU A 141 18.18 -15.69 16.58
C LEU A 141 16.77 -16.00 17.07
N ASP A 142 16.19 -15.07 17.83
CA ASP A 142 14.77 -15.11 18.18
C ASP A 142 13.95 -14.38 17.11
N LEU A 143 13.55 -15.12 16.07
CA LEU A 143 12.73 -14.58 14.97
C LEU A 143 11.25 -14.92 15.17
N VAL A 144 10.42 -13.89 15.07
CA VAL A 144 8.96 -14.01 14.94
C VAL A 144 8.54 -13.30 13.66
N GLY A 145 7.71 -13.94 12.84
CA GLY A 145 7.31 -13.34 11.56
C GLY A 145 6.20 -14.08 10.85
N ILE A 146 5.77 -13.51 9.73
CA ILE A 146 4.78 -14.08 8.84
C ILE A 146 5.28 -14.01 7.39
N TYR A 147 5.18 -15.13 6.70
CA TYR A 147 5.38 -15.25 5.27
C TYR A 147 4.03 -15.54 4.62
N ALA A 148 3.58 -14.63 3.75
CA ALA A 148 2.38 -14.78 2.95
C ALA A 148 2.76 -14.75 1.47
N ALA A 149 2.41 -15.77 0.70
CA ALA A 149 2.82 -15.88 -0.71
C ALA A 149 1.77 -16.58 -1.55
N GLY A 150 1.60 -16.14 -2.80
CA GLY A 150 0.68 -16.77 -3.75
C GLY A 150 0.03 -15.78 -4.71
N PRO A 151 -0.76 -16.27 -5.67
CA PRO A 151 -1.50 -15.45 -6.61
C PRO A 151 -2.64 -14.65 -5.97
N LEU A 152 -2.80 -13.42 -6.47
CA LEU A 152 -3.92 -12.52 -6.26
C LEU A 152 -4.65 -12.30 -7.57
N TYR A 153 -5.98 -12.20 -7.50
CA TYR A 153 -6.83 -11.99 -8.67
C TYR A 153 -7.73 -10.79 -8.45
N ARG A 154 -7.91 -9.97 -9.48
CA ARG A 154 -8.87 -8.87 -9.54
C ARG A 154 -9.61 -8.91 -10.87
N GLY A 155 -10.93 -8.75 -10.82
CA GLY A 155 -11.79 -8.72 -12.00
C GLY A 155 -12.74 -7.54 -11.95
N PHE A 156 -13.06 -6.98 -13.11
CA PHE A 156 -14.10 -5.97 -13.26
C PHE A 156 -14.96 -6.26 -14.48
N ALA A 157 -16.28 -6.13 -14.37
CA ALA A 157 -17.19 -6.20 -15.50
C ALA A 157 -18.40 -5.29 -15.29
N ASN A 158 -18.96 -4.74 -16.36
CA ASN A 158 -20.20 -3.97 -16.29
C ASN A 158 -21.17 -4.27 -17.46
N SER A 159 -22.35 -3.66 -17.40
CA SER A 159 -23.39 -3.75 -18.44
C SER A 159 -23.01 -3.07 -19.76
N TRP A 160 -22.07 -2.11 -19.72
CA TRP A 160 -21.67 -1.32 -20.89
C TRP A 160 -20.50 -1.92 -21.68
N GLY A 161 -20.08 -3.14 -21.33
CA GLY A 161 -19.08 -3.90 -22.08
C GLY A 161 -17.63 -3.71 -21.61
N ALA A 162 -17.40 -3.04 -20.48
CA ALA A 162 -16.10 -3.05 -19.84
C ALA A 162 -15.80 -4.43 -19.23
N PHE A 163 -14.56 -4.89 -19.40
CA PHE A 163 -14.05 -6.13 -18.83
C PHE A 163 -12.56 -6.03 -18.48
N GLY A 164 -12.24 -6.26 -17.22
CA GLY A 164 -10.89 -6.26 -16.67
C GLY A 164 -10.56 -7.58 -15.99
N TRP A 165 -9.39 -8.13 -16.28
CA TRP A 165 -8.83 -9.26 -15.55
C TRP A 165 -7.37 -8.99 -15.20
N HIS A 166 -7.03 -9.21 -13.94
CA HIS A 166 -5.68 -9.06 -13.41
C HIS A 166 -5.33 -10.24 -12.51
N SER A 167 -4.22 -10.89 -12.82
CA SER A 167 -3.57 -11.90 -12.00
C SER A 167 -2.13 -11.49 -11.75
N ALA A 168 -1.70 -11.50 -10.49
CA ALA A 168 -0.33 -11.22 -10.09
C ALA A 168 0.10 -12.17 -8.96
N HIS A 169 1.39 -12.51 -8.91
CA HIS A 169 1.96 -13.23 -7.78
C HIS A 169 2.74 -12.27 -6.91
N CYS A 170 2.61 -12.40 -5.59
CA CYS A 170 3.51 -11.69 -4.68
C CYS A 170 3.70 -12.46 -3.39
N PHE A 171 4.83 -12.19 -2.74
CA PHE A 171 5.09 -12.62 -1.38
C PHE A 171 5.35 -11.40 -0.49
N ASN A 172 5.09 -11.59 0.81
CA ASN A 172 5.46 -10.67 1.87
C ASN A 172 6.01 -11.48 3.04
N PHE A 173 7.27 -11.22 3.40
CA PHE A 173 7.89 -11.70 4.62
C PHE A 173 8.09 -10.52 5.59
N ASP A 174 7.20 -10.36 6.56
CA ASP A 174 7.30 -9.36 7.63
C ASP A 174 7.78 -10.08 8.91
N PHE A 175 8.88 -9.63 9.49
CA PHE A 175 9.48 -10.28 10.64
C PHE A 175 10.12 -9.31 11.63
N SER A 176 10.31 -9.81 12.84
CA SER A 176 11.03 -9.14 13.92
C SER A 176 12.10 -10.06 14.48
N LEU A 177 13.28 -9.51 14.70
CA LEU A 177 14.37 -10.15 15.43
C LEU A 177 14.39 -9.58 16.84
N PHE A 178 14.22 -10.44 17.85
CA PHE A 178 14.22 -10.07 19.25
C PHE A 178 15.59 -10.22 19.86
N HIS A 179 15.99 -9.21 20.62
CA HIS A 179 17.15 -9.25 21.49
C HIS A 179 16.72 -9.75 22.89
N ALA A 180 17.66 -10.32 23.65
CA ALA A 180 17.38 -10.90 24.97
C ALA A 180 16.81 -9.90 26.00
N ASN A 181 17.00 -8.59 25.77
CA ASN A 181 16.42 -7.52 26.60
C ASN A 181 14.97 -7.15 26.23
N GLY A 182 14.34 -7.88 25.29
CA GLY A 182 12.97 -7.66 24.86
C GLY A 182 12.79 -6.59 23.78
N GLN A 183 13.85 -5.90 23.37
CA GLN A 183 13.80 -4.99 22.21
C GLN A 183 13.87 -5.77 20.90
N ALA A 184 13.37 -5.18 19.82
CA ALA A 184 13.36 -5.83 18.52
C ALA A 184 13.74 -4.89 17.38
N VAL A 185 14.34 -5.48 16.35
CA VAL A 185 14.46 -4.90 15.01
C VAL A 185 13.30 -5.44 14.18
N LYS A 186 12.55 -4.57 13.51
CA LYS A 186 11.52 -4.96 12.55
C LYS A 186 12.06 -4.80 11.14
N ALA A 187 11.86 -5.80 10.30
CA ALA A 187 12.24 -5.77 8.89
C ALA A 187 11.23 -6.52 8.04
N ASP A 188 11.27 -6.27 6.74
CA ASP A 188 10.44 -6.97 5.77
C ASP A 188 11.14 -7.13 4.43
N TYR A 189 10.70 -8.17 3.72
CA TYR A 189 11.08 -8.44 2.36
C TYR A 189 9.86 -8.89 1.57
N ALA A 190 9.51 -8.14 0.54
CA ALA A 190 8.33 -8.36 -0.25
C ALA A 190 8.61 -8.10 -1.74
N GLY A 191 7.85 -8.76 -2.61
CA GLY A 191 8.00 -8.57 -4.05
C GLY A 191 7.19 -9.56 -4.87
N GLN A 192 7.33 -9.43 -6.19
CA GLN A 192 6.73 -10.33 -7.19
C GLN A 192 7.67 -11.50 -7.57
N GLY A 193 8.95 -11.42 -7.17
CA GLY A 193 9.94 -12.47 -7.37
C GLY A 193 10.93 -12.51 -6.22
N TRP A 194 11.27 -13.72 -5.76
CA TRP A 194 12.23 -13.93 -4.69
C TRP A 194 13.65 -13.83 -5.22
N ASN A 195 14.50 -13.08 -4.52
CA ASN A 195 15.92 -12.92 -4.81
C ASN A 195 16.70 -13.22 -3.53
N ASP A 196 17.52 -14.27 -3.57
CA ASP A 196 18.29 -14.72 -2.41
C ASP A 196 19.31 -13.67 -1.95
N GLU A 197 19.99 -12.99 -2.86
CA GLU A 197 21.00 -11.98 -2.52
C GLU A 197 20.37 -10.81 -1.76
N GLU A 198 19.23 -10.30 -2.24
CA GLU A 198 18.50 -9.22 -1.59
C GLU A 198 17.94 -9.65 -0.24
N PHE A 199 17.40 -10.88 -0.13
CA PHE A 199 16.97 -11.43 1.14
C PHE A 199 18.12 -11.46 2.16
N HIS A 200 19.27 -12.04 1.79
CA HIS A 200 20.42 -12.13 2.67
C HIS A 200 20.98 -10.75 3.05
N ARG A 201 21.01 -9.78 2.11
CA ARG A 201 21.42 -8.40 2.38
C ARG A 201 20.53 -7.76 3.44
N ARG A 202 19.20 -7.82 3.28
CA ARG A 202 18.24 -7.27 4.25
C ARG A 202 18.32 -7.97 5.60
N PHE A 203 18.41 -9.30 5.59
CA PHE A 203 18.48 -10.08 6.81
C PHE A 203 19.78 -9.78 7.59
N ALA A 204 20.92 -9.69 6.90
CA ALA A 204 22.20 -9.31 7.49
C ALA A 204 22.16 -7.89 8.08
N ALA A 205 21.53 -6.93 7.40
CA ALA A 205 21.34 -5.59 7.94
C ALA A 205 20.51 -5.59 9.24
N ALA A 206 19.38 -6.33 9.25
CA ALA A 206 18.55 -6.48 10.45
C ALA A 206 19.32 -7.15 11.61
N ARG A 207 20.12 -8.18 11.30
CA ARG A 207 21.00 -8.84 12.27
C ARG A 207 22.05 -7.89 12.85
N ALA A 208 22.72 -7.10 12.02
CA ALA A 208 23.71 -6.12 12.47
C ALA A 208 23.08 -5.04 13.38
N GLN A 209 21.88 -4.58 13.05
CA GLN A 209 21.12 -3.67 13.91
C GLN A 209 20.75 -4.30 15.26
N LEU A 210 20.42 -5.59 15.27
CA LEU A 210 20.08 -6.32 16.49
C LEU A 210 21.22 -6.31 17.50
N GLU A 211 22.47 -6.45 17.03
CA GLU A 211 23.67 -6.40 17.88
C GLU A 211 23.81 -5.07 18.62
N HIS A 212 23.33 -3.97 18.02
CA HIS A 212 23.37 -2.66 18.66
C HIS A 212 22.32 -2.48 19.75
N LEU A 213 21.23 -3.27 19.76
CA LEU A 213 20.20 -3.20 20.82
C LEU A 213 20.72 -3.69 22.19
N GLY A 214 21.83 -4.43 22.23
CA GLY A 214 22.48 -4.84 23.48
C GLY A 214 23.31 -3.75 24.17
N LYS A 215 23.55 -2.61 23.51
CA LYS A 215 24.33 -1.49 24.07
C LYS A 215 23.49 -0.66 25.06
N PRO A 216 24.14 0.12 25.96
CA PRO A 216 23.42 1.02 26.86
C PRO A 216 22.51 1.99 26.10
N LEU A 217 21.27 2.12 26.59
CA LEU A 217 20.28 3.02 26.00
C LEU A 217 20.73 4.48 26.14
N ARG A 218 20.66 5.24 25.06
CA ARG A 218 20.84 6.70 25.08
C ARG A 218 19.49 7.39 25.22
N VAL A 219 19.36 8.16 26.29
CA VAL A 219 18.21 9.05 26.49
C VAL A 219 18.50 10.38 25.81
N LEU A 220 17.56 10.85 25.00
CA LEU A 220 17.65 12.14 24.33
C LEU A 220 16.71 13.15 24.99
N ALA A 221 17.08 14.42 24.94
CA ALA A 221 16.19 15.50 25.33
C ALA A 221 15.22 15.81 24.19
N PRO A 222 14.06 16.43 24.46
CA PRO A 222 13.24 17.03 23.41
C PRO A 222 14.07 18.05 22.61
N GLY A 223 13.88 18.09 21.28
CA GLY A 223 14.69 18.95 20.42
C GLY A 223 14.67 18.55 18.96
N GLY A 224 15.29 19.40 18.13
CA GLY A 224 15.51 19.12 16.72
C GLY A 224 16.77 18.30 16.50
N TYR A 225 16.65 17.17 15.82
CA TYR A 225 17.77 16.27 15.54
C TYR A 225 17.89 16.00 14.05
N ARG A 226 19.12 16.05 13.53
CA ARG A 226 19.39 15.53 12.19
C ARG A 226 19.10 14.03 12.16
N ALA A 227 18.45 13.55 11.11
CA ALA A 227 18.00 12.17 11.05
C ALA A 227 18.12 11.57 9.65
N TYR A 228 18.49 10.29 9.60
CA TYR A 228 18.24 9.43 8.46
C TYR A 228 16.99 8.58 8.74
N ILE A 229 15.99 8.75 7.89
CA ILE A 229 14.71 8.05 7.91
C ILE A 229 14.82 6.91 6.91
N ALA A 230 14.87 5.67 7.39
CA ALA A 230 14.92 4.50 6.54
C ALA A 230 13.63 4.36 5.71
N PRO A 231 13.64 3.62 4.58
CA PRO A 231 12.45 3.44 3.74
C PRO A 231 11.20 2.98 4.49
N ALA A 232 11.35 2.10 5.49
CA ALA A 232 10.24 1.63 6.32
C ALA A 232 9.62 2.73 7.20
N ALA A 233 10.44 3.62 7.76
CA ALA A 233 9.97 4.80 8.48
C ALA A 233 9.35 5.84 7.54
N LEU A 234 9.89 6.00 6.33
CA LEU A 234 9.38 6.92 5.32
C LEU A 234 8.03 6.47 4.75
N GLU A 235 7.75 5.16 4.71
CA GLU A 235 6.42 4.62 4.36
C GLU A 235 5.34 5.15 5.30
N GLU A 236 5.58 5.17 6.61
CA GLU A 236 4.60 5.70 7.57
C GLU A 236 4.33 7.19 7.33
N ILE A 237 5.37 7.97 7.02
CA ILE A 237 5.26 9.40 6.71
C ILE A 237 4.50 9.64 5.39
N THR A 238 4.86 8.93 4.33
CA THR A 238 4.21 9.10 3.02
C THR A 238 2.80 8.51 3.01
N GLY A 239 2.54 7.47 3.81
CA GLY A 239 1.21 6.93 4.07
C GLY A 239 0.25 7.97 4.66
N MET A 240 0.74 8.88 5.51
CA MET A 240 -0.07 10.01 5.97
C MET A 240 -0.52 10.89 4.80
N LEU A 241 0.35 11.19 3.83
CA LEU A 241 -0.02 11.97 2.63
C LEU A 241 -1.10 11.28 1.79
N CYS A 242 -1.18 9.96 1.81
CA CYS A 242 -2.22 9.21 1.12
C CYS A 242 -3.60 9.38 1.77
N TRP A 243 -3.69 9.86 3.02
CA TRP A 243 -4.96 10.13 3.69
C TRP A 243 -5.55 11.47 3.23
N GLY A 244 -6.11 11.45 2.02
CA GLY A 244 -6.78 12.60 1.40
C GLY A 244 -5.85 13.66 0.82
N GLY A 245 -4.51 13.52 0.93
CA GLY A 245 -3.57 14.52 0.40
C GLY A 245 -3.74 14.74 -1.11
N PHE A 246 -3.85 13.66 -1.86
CA PHE A 246 -3.99 13.69 -3.33
C PHE A 246 -5.43 13.60 -3.83
N SER A 247 -6.40 13.55 -2.92
CA SER A 247 -7.82 13.43 -3.26
C SER A 247 -8.33 14.73 -3.89
N ALA A 248 -8.93 14.64 -5.08
CA ALA A 248 -9.60 15.76 -5.71
C ALA A 248 -10.74 16.31 -4.85
N ARG A 249 -11.50 15.43 -4.20
CA ARG A 249 -12.54 15.81 -3.24
C ARG A 249 -11.95 16.61 -2.08
N ALA A 250 -10.94 16.08 -1.40
CA ALA A 250 -10.36 16.73 -0.23
C ALA A 250 -9.73 18.10 -0.57
N LEU A 251 -9.12 18.25 -1.76
CA LEU A 251 -8.62 19.55 -2.24
C LEU A 251 -9.75 20.53 -2.58
N ALA A 252 -10.85 20.03 -3.16
CA ALA A 252 -12.01 20.86 -3.45
C ALA A 252 -12.73 21.34 -2.18
N THR A 253 -12.82 20.48 -1.16
CA THR A 253 -13.46 20.79 0.14
C THR A 253 -12.54 21.46 1.16
N LYS A 254 -11.26 21.69 0.81
CA LYS A 254 -10.23 22.27 1.70
C LYS A 254 -9.93 21.42 2.94
N GLU A 255 -10.11 20.10 2.83
CA GLU A 255 -9.82 19.10 3.85
C GLU A 255 -8.53 18.31 3.58
N SER A 256 -7.82 18.60 2.48
CA SER A 256 -6.55 17.95 2.18
C SER A 256 -5.42 18.47 3.08
N PRO A 257 -4.55 17.59 3.63
CA PRO A 257 -3.31 18.03 4.29
C PRO A 257 -2.35 18.77 3.34
N LEU A 258 -2.53 18.63 2.02
CA LEU A 258 -1.73 19.30 1.00
C LEU A 258 -2.35 20.62 0.53
N GLN A 259 -3.37 21.13 1.21
CA GLN A 259 -4.12 22.30 0.77
C GLN A 259 -3.23 23.52 0.49
N ARG A 260 -2.16 23.72 1.27
CA ARG A 260 -1.22 24.84 1.10
C ARG A 260 -0.39 24.77 -0.20
N LEU A 261 -0.28 23.59 -0.82
CA LEU A 261 0.33 23.46 -2.15
C LEU A 261 -0.62 23.87 -3.27
N ASP A 262 -1.93 23.81 -3.02
CA ASP A 262 -3.01 24.11 -3.96
C ASP A 262 -3.41 25.59 -3.84
N GLY A 263 -2.54 26.46 -4.38
CA GLY A 263 -2.82 27.90 -4.54
C GLY A 263 -2.09 28.83 -3.55
N ASP A 264 -1.66 28.36 -2.39
CA ASP A 264 -1.05 29.21 -1.34
C ASP A 264 0.48 29.43 -1.51
N GLY A 265 1.06 28.88 -2.58
CA GLY A 265 2.49 29.07 -2.92
C GLY A 265 3.47 28.25 -2.06
N ALA A 266 3.00 27.45 -1.10
CA ALA A 266 3.85 26.52 -0.38
C ALA A 266 4.43 25.47 -1.33
N ARG A 267 5.60 24.95 -0.98
CA ARG A 267 6.31 23.92 -1.76
C ARG A 267 7.03 22.99 -0.80
N PHE A 268 7.15 21.74 -1.19
CA PHE A 268 8.15 20.84 -0.63
C PHE A 268 9.51 21.08 -1.29
N SER A 269 10.49 20.27 -0.90
CA SER A 269 11.83 20.31 -1.48
C SER A 269 11.77 20.00 -2.97
N PRO A 270 12.59 20.65 -3.81
CA PRO A 270 12.77 20.26 -5.21
C PRO A 270 13.24 18.80 -5.40
N LEU A 271 13.77 18.16 -4.36
CA LEU A 271 14.13 16.75 -4.36
C LEU A 271 12.91 15.82 -4.29
N LEU A 272 11.75 16.32 -3.87
CA LEU A 272 10.56 15.52 -3.70
C LEU A 272 9.81 15.38 -5.03
N GLY A 273 9.73 14.14 -5.51
CA GLY A 273 8.77 13.72 -6.52
C GLY A 273 7.98 12.50 -6.03
N LEU A 274 6.66 12.54 -6.23
CA LEU A 274 5.74 11.45 -5.87
C LEU A 274 4.79 11.18 -7.04
N HIS A 275 4.55 9.91 -7.30
CA HIS A 275 3.72 9.46 -8.42
C HIS A 275 2.85 8.29 -8.00
N GLU A 276 1.63 8.25 -8.52
CA GLU A 276 0.90 6.99 -8.65
C GLU A 276 1.42 6.30 -9.92
N GLN A 277 2.07 5.15 -9.77
CA GLN A 277 2.63 4.39 -10.90
C GLN A 277 1.86 3.08 -11.06
N VAL A 278 0.92 3.05 -11.99
CA VAL A 278 0.10 1.88 -12.31
C VAL A 278 0.90 0.88 -13.17
N VAL A 279 1.73 1.38 -14.09
CA VAL A 279 2.52 0.52 -14.97
C VAL A 279 3.54 -0.28 -14.16
N GLY A 280 3.46 -1.62 -14.28
CA GLY A 280 4.34 -2.55 -13.59
C GLY A 280 4.06 -2.73 -12.09
N ALA A 281 3.01 -2.10 -11.55
CA ALA A 281 2.61 -2.28 -10.17
C ALA A 281 1.93 -3.63 -9.92
N LEU A 282 1.88 -4.02 -8.64
CA LEU A 282 1.09 -5.15 -8.18
C LEU A 282 -0.42 -4.90 -8.29
N SER A 283 -0.85 -3.63 -8.19
CA SER A 283 -2.26 -3.27 -8.28
C SER A 283 -2.78 -3.31 -9.74
N PRO A 284 -4.06 -3.63 -9.97
CA PRO A 284 -4.64 -3.62 -11.31
C PRO A 284 -4.69 -2.21 -11.91
N ALA A 285 -4.61 -2.15 -13.24
CA ALA A 285 -4.78 -0.91 -14.03
C ALA A 285 -6.25 -0.50 -14.24
N PHE A 286 -7.12 -0.89 -13.30
CA PHE A 286 -8.54 -0.57 -13.22
C PHE A 286 -8.97 -0.72 -11.75
N THR A 287 -10.04 -0.03 -11.33
CA THR A 287 -10.57 -0.11 -9.96
C THR A 287 -11.99 -0.67 -9.93
N ALA A 288 -12.55 -0.83 -8.73
CA ALA A 288 -13.98 -1.13 -8.55
C ALA A 288 -14.91 -0.03 -9.10
N GLU A 289 -14.42 1.20 -9.33
CA GLU A 289 -15.17 2.29 -9.98
C GLU A 289 -15.39 2.03 -11.48
N GLY A 290 -14.60 1.13 -12.07
CA GLY A 290 -14.81 0.66 -13.44
C GLY A 290 -14.12 1.46 -14.53
N SER A 291 -13.34 2.48 -14.19
CA SER A 291 -12.48 3.18 -15.14
C SER A 291 -11.07 2.59 -15.18
N PRO A 292 -10.43 2.49 -16.35
CA PRO A 292 -9.00 2.21 -16.45
C PRO A 292 -8.18 3.30 -15.77
N ARG A 293 -7.04 2.89 -15.23
CA ARG A 293 -6.09 3.76 -14.54
C ARG A 293 -4.84 3.98 -15.39
N SER A 294 -4.19 5.09 -15.16
CA SER A 294 -2.89 5.44 -15.75
C SER A 294 -2.00 6.05 -14.68
N ASP A 295 -0.72 6.15 -14.96
CA ASP A 295 0.23 6.84 -14.08
C ASP A 295 -0.17 8.31 -13.90
N VAL A 296 -0.02 8.82 -12.68
CA VAL A 296 -0.31 10.21 -12.32
C VAL A 296 0.88 10.79 -11.56
N ALA A 297 1.51 11.82 -12.12
CA ALA A 297 2.49 12.61 -11.40
C ALA A 297 1.79 13.47 -10.35
N LEU A 298 1.99 13.15 -9.07
CA LEU A 298 1.29 13.79 -7.95
C LEU A 298 2.09 15.02 -7.47
N ILE A 299 3.38 14.83 -7.23
CA ILE A 299 4.33 15.89 -6.87
C ILE A 299 5.51 15.83 -7.83
N GLN A 300 5.88 16.98 -8.40
CA GLN A 300 7.11 17.13 -9.18
C GLN A 300 7.92 18.31 -8.67
N GLN A 301 9.18 18.07 -8.34
CA GLN A 301 10.10 19.09 -7.82
C GLN A 301 9.48 19.90 -6.66
N GLY A 302 8.83 19.19 -5.74
CA GLY A 302 8.18 19.75 -4.56
C GLY A 302 6.87 20.50 -4.82
N ARG A 303 6.32 20.44 -6.04
CA ARG A 303 5.06 21.10 -6.43
C ARG A 303 3.97 20.07 -6.62
N LEU A 304 2.76 20.33 -6.11
CA LEU A 304 1.58 19.53 -6.42
C LEU A 304 1.23 19.73 -7.90
N THR A 305 1.36 18.68 -8.71
CA THR A 305 1.14 18.72 -10.17
C THR A 305 -0.09 17.94 -10.60
N GLY A 306 -0.50 16.95 -9.80
CA GLY A 306 -1.63 16.09 -10.10
C GLY A 306 -2.46 15.79 -8.86
N ARG A 307 -3.62 15.20 -9.11
CA ARG A 307 -4.56 14.73 -8.09
C ARG A 307 -5.28 13.49 -8.60
N LEU A 308 -5.77 12.67 -7.69
CA LEU A 308 -6.54 11.47 -7.98
C LEU A 308 -8.02 11.85 -8.00
N VAL A 309 -8.70 11.51 -9.09
CA VAL A 309 -10.07 11.94 -9.37
C VAL A 309 -10.93 10.70 -9.64
N GLY A 310 -11.73 10.34 -8.64
CA GLY A 310 -12.73 9.27 -8.74
C GLY A 310 -13.97 9.71 -9.53
N SER A 311 -14.82 8.74 -9.88
CA SER A 311 -16.04 8.95 -10.66
C SER A 311 -16.96 10.04 -10.06
N ARG A 312 -17.18 9.95 -8.74
CA ARG A 312 -18.02 10.89 -7.99
C ARG A 312 -17.45 12.31 -8.00
N SER A 313 -16.17 12.48 -7.71
CA SER A 313 -15.51 13.79 -7.70
C SER A 313 -15.43 14.41 -9.10
N ALA A 314 -15.22 13.59 -10.12
CA ALA A 314 -15.27 14.04 -11.51
C ALA A 314 -16.63 14.68 -11.83
N ARG A 315 -17.72 14.05 -11.37
CA ARG A 315 -19.08 14.56 -11.54
C ARG A 315 -19.36 15.79 -10.68
N GLU A 316 -19.01 15.74 -9.39
CA GLU A 316 -19.33 16.78 -8.41
C GLU A 316 -18.57 18.09 -8.68
N TYR A 317 -17.29 17.99 -9.04
CA TYR A 317 -16.41 19.15 -9.20
C TYR A 317 -16.10 19.49 -10.67
N GLY A 318 -16.72 18.79 -11.62
CA GLY A 318 -16.51 19.03 -13.07
C GLY A 318 -15.08 18.78 -13.53
N MET A 319 -14.40 17.80 -12.93
CA MET A 319 -13.01 17.44 -13.22
C MET A 319 -12.93 16.21 -14.14
N PRO A 320 -11.88 16.07 -14.98
CA PRO A 320 -11.65 14.82 -15.69
C PRO A 320 -11.26 13.71 -14.70
N GLY A 321 -12.02 12.63 -14.69
CA GLY A 321 -11.68 11.42 -13.93
C GLY A 321 -10.42 10.74 -14.49
N ASN A 322 -9.62 10.14 -13.62
CA ASN A 322 -8.40 9.41 -14.01
C ASN A 322 -8.36 7.95 -13.53
N GLY A 323 -9.54 7.41 -13.20
CA GLY A 323 -9.70 6.02 -12.76
C GLY A 323 -9.32 5.76 -11.32
N ALA A 324 -9.06 6.80 -10.52
CA ALA A 324 -8.83 6.64 -9.09
C ALA A 324 -10.01 5.93 -8.40
N SER A 325 -9.72 5.17 -7.35
CA SER A 325 -10.73 4.58 -6.49
C SER A 325 -11.50 5.67 -5.73
N GLY A 326 -12.68 5.33 -5.17
CA GLY A 326 -13.53 6.29 -4.48
C GLY A 326 -12.91 6.98 -3.25
N ASP A 327 -11.85 6.41 -2.67
CA ASP A 327 -11.05 7.03 -1.61
C ASP A 327 -10.02 8.05 -2.15
N GLU A 328 -9.77 8.04 -3.46
CA GLU A 328 -8.81 8.89 -4.17
C GLU A 328 -7.42 8.87 -3.54
N SER A 329 -7.01 7.70 -3.07
CA SER A 329 -5.67 7.43 -2.54
C SER A 329 -4.80 6.73 -3.58
N PRO A 330 -3.48 6.99 -3.61
CA PRO A 330 -2.53 6.19 -4.38
C PRO A 330 -2.63 4.71 -4.00
N GLN A 331 -2.53 3.82 -4.98
CA GLN A 331 -2.44 2.37 -4.76
C GLN A 331 -1.05 1.81 -5.05
N ALA A 332 -0.24 2.56 -5.81
CA ALA A 332 1.13 2.22 -6.14
C ALA A 332 1.99 3.49 -6.07
N LEU A 333 2.28 3.93 -4.84
CA LEU A 333 3.02 5.16 -4.61
C LEU A 333 4.51 4.96 -4.89
N VAL A 334 5.07 5.80 -5.76
CA VAL A 334 6.51 5.82 -6.04
C VAL A 334 7.06 7.18 -5.65
N MET A 335 8.14 7.17 -4.87
CA MET A 335 8.95 8.36 -4.63
C MET A 335 10.21 8.30 -5.49
N ASP A 336 10.57 9.46 -6.04
CA ASP A 336 11.78 9.57 -6.86
C ASP A 336 13.02 9.23 -6.04
N ALA A 337 13.99 8.56 -6.70
CA ALA A 337 15.29 8.31 -6.12
C ALA A 337 16.10 9.62 -6.05
N GLY A 338 16.97 9.71 -5.06
CA GLY A 338 17.96 10.78 -4.99
C GLY A 338 19.32 10.33 -5.52
N THR A 339 20.37 10.89 -4.92
CA THR A 339 21.76 10.71 -5.37
C THR A 339 22.67 10.15 -4.28
N LEU A 340 22.19 9.96 -3.06
CA LEU A 340 22.95 9.40 -1.95
C LEU A 340 22.95 7.86 -2.02
N PRO A 341 24.08 7.16 -2.15
CA PRO A 341 24.08 5.71 -2.02
C PRO A 341 23.61 5.29 -0.61
N GLU A 342 22.74 4.29 -0.49
CA GLU A 342 22.23 3.79 0.81
C GLU A 342 23.38 3.36 1.74
N ALA A 343 24.44 2.78 1.17
CA ALA A 343 25.64 2.40 1.90
C ALA A 343 26.37 3.58 2.57
N ASP A 344 26.23 4.79 2.00
CA ASP A 344 26.84 6.01 2.52
C ASP A 344 25.91 6.77 3.49
N ALA A 345 24.69 6.28 3.73
CA ALA A 345 23.69 7.00 4.51
C ALA A 345 24.15 7.36 5.93
N LEU A 346 24.83 6.44 6.63
CA LEU A 346 25.36 6.71 7.97
C LEU A 346 26.50 7.73 7.92
N ALA A 347 27.42 7.60 6.96
CA ALA A 347 28.51 8.56 6.79
C ALA A 347 27.97 9.96 6.47
N ALA A 348 26.98 10.06 5.58
CA ALA A 348 26.30 11.31 5.26
C ALA A 348 25.53 11.89 6.44
N LEU A 349 24.92 11.05 7.29
CA LEU A 349 24.27 11.46 8.54
C LEU A 349 25.26 12.06 9.55
N GLY A 350 26.50 11.59 9.59
CA GLY A 350 27.51 12.05 10.54
C GLY A 350 27.06 11.80 11.98
N THR A 351 26.55 12.84 12.64
CA THR A 351 25.98 12.73 14.00
C THR A 351 24.49 13.04 13.99
N GLY A 352 23.67 12.12 14.48
CA GLY A 352 22.21 12.25 14.49
C GLY A 352 21.48 10.95 14.77
N LEU A 353 20.23 10.87 14.30
CA LEU A 353 19.34 9.72 14.48
C LEU A 353 19.28 8.85 13.24
N TYR A 354 19.49 7.55 13.38
CA TYR A 354 19.00 6.57 12.41
C TYR A 354 17.64 6.07 12.87
N ILE A 355 16.60 6.25 12.05
CA ILE A 355 15.23 5.86 12.36
C ILE A 355 14.83 4.73 11.42
N GLY A 356 14.81 3.50 11.95
CA GLY A 356 14.42 2.30 11.21
C GLY A 356 12.91 2.27 10.92
N ASN A 357 12.08 2.42 11.95
CA ASN A 357 10.63 2.43 11.83
C ASN A 357 10.01 3.57 12.65
N LEU A 358 8.83 3.97 12.21
CA LEU A 358 7.92 4.83 12.96
C LEU A 358 6.64 4.06 13.27
N TRP A 359 5.86 4.57 14.22
CA TRP A 359 4.66 3.89 14.67
C TRP A 359 3.62 4.87 15.23
N TYR A 360 2.35 4.48 15.12
CA TYR A 360 1.18 5.27 15.57
C TYR A 360 1.18 6.71 15.04
N LEU A 361 1.39 6.87 13.74
CA LEU A 361 1.27 8.19 13.12
C LEU A 361 -0.19 8.63 13.04
N ASN A 362 -0.43 9.92 13.30
CA ASN A 362 -1.72 10.56 13.10
C ASN A 362 -1.53 12.07 12.86
N TRP A 363 -2.55 12.73 12.34
CA TRP A 363 -2.58 14.19 12.22
C TRP A 363 -2.75 14.83 13.60
N SER A 364 -1.79 15.65 14.01
CA SER A 364 -1.98 16.55 15.16
C SER A 364 -2.57 17.90 14.75
N ASP A 365 -2.27 18.35 13.52
CA ASP A 365 -2.87 19.52 12.88
C ASP A 365 -2.86 19.29 11.35
N LEU A 366 -4.03 18.95 10.79
CA LEU A 366 -4.17 18.61 9.37
C LEU A 366 -3.91 19.81 8.44
N PRO A 367 -4.48 21.01 8.65
CA PRO A 367 -4.19 22.19 7.81
C PRO A 367 -2.70 22.56 7.74
N ALA A 368 -1.96 22.35 8.84
CA ALA A 368 -0.52 22.57 8.88
C ALA A 368 0.31 21.35 8.43
N ALA A 369 -0.35 20.25 8.02
CA ALA A 369 0.24 18.95 7.73
C ALA A 369 1.19 18.46 8.84
N ARG A 370 0.82 18.69 10.10
CA ARG A 370 1.58 18.23 11.26
C ARG A 370 1.17 16.83 11.64
N ILE A 371 2.17 15.97 11.72
CA ILE A 371 2.03 14.58 12.14
C ILE A 371 2.67 14.39 13.50
N THR A 372 2.00 13.61 14.34
CA THR A 372 2.57 13.08 15.58
C THR A 372 2.75 11.57 15.45
N GLY A 373 3.77 11.03 16.09
CA GLY A 373 4.02 9.60 16.13
C GLY A 373 5.11 9.24 17.12
N MET A 374 5.61 8.02 17.03
CA MET A 374 6.66 7.50 17.90
C MET A 374 7.76 6.83 17.09
N THR A 375 9.02 7.01 17.52
CA THR A 375 10.11 6.15 17.05
C THR A 375 9.94 4.76 17.64
N ARG A 376 10.06 3.71 16.83
CA ARG A 376 9.91 2.33 17.28
C ARG A 376 10.82 1.41 16.46
N PHE A 377 11.12 0.24 17.00
CA PHE A 377 11.90 -0.82 16.33
C PHE A 377 13.21 -0.30 15.70
N ALA A 378 14.31 -0.36 16.45
CA ALA A 378 15.66 -0.02 15.96
C ALA A 378 15.85 1.47 15.58
N THR A 379 15.65 2.37 16.54
CA THR A 379 16.15 3.76 16.45
C THR A 379 17.50 3.86 17.14
N PHE A 380 18.49 4.40 16.43
CA PHE A 380 19.87 4.47 16.91
C PHE A 380 20.40 5.89 16.90
N TRP A 381 21.26 6.17 17.87
CA TRP A 381 22.13 7.32 17.86
C TRP A 381 23.41 7.00 17.07
N VAL A 382 23.75 7.90 16.16
CA VAL A 382 24.91 7.79 15.27
C VAL A 382 25.87 8.92 15.62
N GLU A 383 27.16 8.61 15.71
CA GLU A 383 28.26 9.59 15.83
C GLU A 383 29.34 9.24 14.82
N ASP A 384 29.81 10.25 14.08
CA ASP A 384 30.82 10.13 13.02
C ASP A 384 30.51 8.98 12.03
N GLY A 385 29.23 8.85 11.69
CA GLY A 385 28.70 7.84 10.78
C GLY A 385 28.70 6.41 11.31
N ARG A 386 28.78 6.21 12.63
CA ARG A 386 28.75 4.90 13.27
C ARG A 386 27.66 4.82 14.34
N ILE A 387 26.93 3.71 14.37
CA ILE A 387 25.89 3.47 15.37
C ILE A 387 26.54 3.26 16.75
N GLN A 388 26.24 4.17 17.67
CA GLN A 388 26.79 4.16 19.03
C GLN A 388 25.88 3.49 20.03
N ALA A 389 24.58 3.79 20.00
CA ALA A 389 23.64 3.33 21.02
C ALA A 389 22.19 3.25 20.48
N PRO A 390 21.36 2.34 21.01
CA PRO A 390 19.92 2.40 20.82
C PRO A 390 19.36 3.61 21.57
N VAL A 391 18.31 4.20 21.04
CA VAL A 391 17.60 5.34 21.65
C VAL A 391 16.29 4.85 22.26
N SER A 392 15.88 5.45 23.38
CA SER A 392 14.54 5.23 23.93
C SER A 392 13.46 5.54 22.89
N THR A 393 12.31 4.90 22.98
CA THR A 393 11.14 5.31 22.19
C THR A 393 10.83 6.77 22.53
N MET A 394 10.88 7.64 21.52
CA MET A 394 10.60 9.07 21.62
C MET A 394 9.34 9.41 20.83
N ARG A 395 8.58 10.39 21.29
CA ARG A 395 7.51 11.00 20.48
C ARG A 395 8.09 12.12 19.63
N PHE A 396 7.47 12.30 18.47
CA PHE A 396 7.72 13.45 17.61
C PHE A 396 6.40 14.13 17.25
N ASP A 397 6.50 15.42 16.91
CA ASP A 397 5.41 16.21 16.33
C ASP A 397 6.03 17.22 15.37
N ASP A 398 5.89 16.99 14.08
CA ASP A 398 6.54 17.81 13.05
C ASP A 398 5.66 18.03 11.82
N SER A 399 5.95 19.10 11.11
CA SER A 399 5.26 19.48 9.87
C SER A 399 5.85 18.71 8.69
N LEU A 400 5.01 18.08 7.88
CA LEU A 400 5.44 17.47 6.62
C LEU A 400 5.99 18.52 5.63
N PHE A 401 5.48 19.75 5.68
CA PHE A 401 6.04 20.87 4.89
C PHE A 401 7.46 21.22 5.29
N ASP A 402 7.83 21.00 6.56
CA ASP A 402 9.20 21.24 7.00
C ASP A 402 10.06 20.01 6.67
N LEU A 403 9.60 18.83 7.09
CA LEU A 403 10.34 17.56 7.02
C LEU A 403 10.67 17.17 5.57
N LEU A 404 9.68 17.24 4.67
CA LEU A 404 9.85 16.94 3.24
C LEU A 404 10.13 18.22 2.41
N GLY A 405 10.14 19.38 3.07
CA GLY A 405 10.53 20.68 2.51
C GLY A 405 11.98 21.03 2.82
N ASP A 406 12.18 22.16 3.48
CA ASP A 406 13.51 22.75 3.71
C ASP A 406 14.46 21.87 4.53
N GLN A 407 13.92 20.92 5.30
CA GLN A 407 14.71 19.98 6.08
C GLN A 407 15.21 18.79 5.24
N LEU A 408 14.62 18.48 4.08
CA LEU A 408 15.06 17.37 3.24
C LEU A 408 16.39 17.70 2.55
N GLU A 409 17.45 16.96 2.90
CA GLU A 409 18.80 17.16 2.38
C GLU A 409 19.10 16.27 1.18
N ALA A 410 18.74 14.98 1.28
CA ALA A 410 19.05 13.98 0.29
C ALA A 410 18.06 12.82 0.38
N LEU A 411 17.88 12.15 -0.76
CA LEU A 411 17.21 10.87 -0.86
C LEU A 411 18.22 9.83 -1.35
N THR A 412 18.02 8.56 -0.97
CA THR A 412 18.89 7.50 -1.47
C THR A 412 18.65 7.16 -2.93
N VAL A 413 19.67 6.63 -3.62
CA VAL A 413 19.55 6.10 -4.98
C VAL A 413 18.69 4.84 -4.97
N GLU A 414 18.97 3.95 -4.04
CA GLU A 414 18.23 2.72 -3.82
C GLU A 414 16.85 3.03 -3.27
N ARG A 415 15.87 2.29 -3.76
CA ARG A 415 14.48 2.34 -3.30
C ARG A 415 14.05 0.93 -2.93
N GLN A 416 13.26 0.84 -1.88
CA GLN A 416 12.76 -0.44 -1.38
C GLN A 416 11.28 -0.56 -1.73
N LEU A 417 10.95 -1.59 -2.51
CA LEU A 417 9.56 -1.99 -2.72
C LEU A 417 9.03 -2.56 -1.40
N ARG A 418 7.89 -2.02 -0.97
CA ARG A 418 7.11 -2.50 0.16
C ARG A 418 5.71 -2.80 -0.35
N LEU A 419 5.19 -3.94 0.07
CA LEU A 419 3.82 -4.36 -0.20
C LEU A 419 3.06 -4.35 1.10
N SER A 420 1.79 -3.96 1.06
CA SER A 420 0.96 -3.99 2.26
C SER A 420 0.95 -5.40 2.87
N ALA A 421 1.30 -5.47 4.16
CA ALA A 421 1.21 -6.69 4.95
C ALA A 421 -0.21 -6.92 5.51
N SER A 422 -1.17 -6.03 5.20
CA SER A 422 -2.55 -6.17 5.64
C SER A 422 -3.20 -7.39 4.99
N THR A 423 -3.85 -8.19 5.84
CA THR A 423 -4.54 -9.44 5.47
C THR A 423 -5.99 -9.44 5.97
N TYR A 424 -6.48 -8.28 6.42
CA TYR A 424 -7.87 -8.11 6.84
C TYR A 424 -8.79 -8.18 5.64
N GLY A 425 -9.73 -9.13 5.67
CA GLY A 425 -10.59 -9.46 4.53
C GLY A 425 -9.83 -10.25 3.47
N GLU A 426 -8.78 -9.68 2.90
CA GLU A 426 -7.94 -10.28 1.87
C GLU A 426 -6.53 -9.69 1.86
N ARG A 427 -5.59 -10.37 1.19
CA ARG A 427 -4.32 -9.76 0.82
C ARG A 427 -4.51 -8.56 -0.10
N GLN A 428 -3.90 -7.45 0.30
CA GLN A 428 -3.94 -6.18 -0.41
C GLN A 428 -2.89 -6.11 -1.53
N THR A 429 -3.17 -5.32 -2.57
CA THR A 429 -2.24 -5.05 -3.68
C THR A 429 -1.55 -3.68 -3.57
N LEU A 430 -1.80 -2.96 -2.47
CA LEU A 430 -1.19 -1.66 -2.22
C LEU A 430 0.34 -1.81 -2.10
N SER A 431 1.05 -0.89 -2.75
CA SER A 431 2.52 -0.90 -2.76
C SER A 431 3.10 0.50 -2.65
N SER A 432 4.28 0.59 -2.06
CA SER A 432 5.12 1.78 -2.06
C SER A 432 6.53 1.43 -2.54
N LEU A 433 7.17 2.32 -3.32
CA LEU A 433 8.57 2.22 -3.71
C LEU A 433 9.30 3.48 -3.24
N LEU A 434 10.04 3.36 -2.15
CA LEU A 434 10.53 4.52 -1.40
C LEU A 434 12.05 4.47 -1.18
N PRO A 435 12.76 5.60 -1.28
CA PRO A 435 14.14 5.73 -0.83
C PRO A 435 14.20 5.89 0.69
N GLY A 436 15.41 5.97 1.25
CA GLY A 436 15.65 6.58 2.55
C GLY A 436 15.81 8.10 2.41
N ALA A 437 15.50 8.84 3.47
CA ALA A 437 15.56 10.29 3.47
C ALA A 437 16.50 10.81 4.57
N LEU A 438 17.43 11.67 4.19
CA LEU A 438 18.28 12.41 5.13
C LEU A 438 17.68 13.79 5.35
N VAL A 439 17.43 14.13 6.62
CA VAL A 439 16.84 15.41 7.01
C VAL A 439 17.71 16.15 8.02
N LYS A 440 17.80 17.48 7.85
CA LYS A 440 18.48 18.42 8.77
C LYS A 440 17.90 18.36 10.18
N ARG A 441 16.59 18.14 10.29
CA ARG A 441 15.85 18.21 11.53
C ARG A 441 14.59 17.36 11.47
N LEU A 442 14.41 16.54 12.49
CA LEU A 442 13.15 15.98 12.97
C LEU A 442 12.92 16.47 14.41
N GLN A 443 11.72 16.95 14.70
CA GLN A 443 11.36 17.47 16.02
C GLN A 443 10.89 16.38 16.99
N LEU A 444 11.73 16.01 17.95
CA LEU A 444 11.34 15.18 19.08
C LEU A 444 10.69 16.04 20.19
N THR A 445 9.64 15.52 20.80
CA THR A 445 8.82 16.26 21.78
C THR A 445 8.79 15.63 23.17
N LEU A 446 8.86 14.30 23.28
CA LEU A 446 8.82 13.57 24.56
C LEU A 446 9.68 12.32 24.54
#